data_AF-A0A9R1MSB1-F1
#
_entry.id   AF-A0A9R1MSB1-F1
#
_cell.length_a   1.000
_cell.length_b   1.000
_cell.length_c   1.000
_cell.angle_alpha   90.00
_cell.angle_beta   90.00
_cell.angle_gamma   90.00
#
_symmetry.space_group_name_H-M   'P 1'
#
loop_
_entity.id
_entity.type
_entity.pdbx_description
1 polymer ?
#
loop_
_entity_poly.entity_id
_entity_poly.type
_entity_poly.pdbx_seq_one_letter_code
_entity_poly.pdbx_strand_id
1 'polypeptide(L)'
;MGGLSLEHPWAFAFGLLGNIISFMTYLAPLPTFYRIYRSKSTQGFQSVPYVVALFSAMLWIYYALLKSDELLLITINSAGCVIETIYIIMYLTYAPKQAKLFTAKILLLLNVGVFGLILLLTLLLAGGEKRVVMLGWVCVGFSVSVFVAPLSVIRLVVRTRSVEFMPFSLSLSLTVSAVVWFLYGLLIKDKYVALPNILGFAFGVIQMGLYALYCNATPRQAPKEVDDPMSDHGGAVKAPEHVVNISKLSPAAGIELNTTVNAEPPLKSLGVACANEETIGVSVDKATHVEQV
;
A
#
# COMPACT_ATOMS: atom_id res chain seq x y z
N MET A 1 26.40 22.38 13.50
CA MET A 1 25.67 23.47 12.81
C MET A 1 24.52 22.83 12.06
N GLY A 2 23.33 22.83 12.65
CA GLY A 2 22.09 22.35 12.04
C GLY A 2 21.27 23.55 11.58
N GLY A 3 21.46 23.94 10.33
CA GLY A 3 20.58 24.86 9.63
C GLY A 3 20.06 24.11 8.41
N LEU A 4 18.81 24.36 8.04
CA LEU A 4 18.18 23.85 6.81
C LEU A 4 19.22 23.61 5.72
N SER A 5 19.27 22.41 5.14
CA SER A 5 20.18 22.03 4.05
C SER A 5 19.85 22.74 2.72
N LEU A 6 19.66 24.06 2.78
CA LEU A 6 19.52 25.00 1.67
C LEU A 6 20.75 24.99 0.74
N GLU A 7 21.87 24.39 1.16
CA GLU A 7 23.07 24.27 0.32
C GLU A 7 22.89 23.29 -0.86
N HIS A 8 21.87 22.42 -0.82
CA HIS A 8 21.53 21.55 -1.94
C HIS A 8 20.04 21.63 -2.28
N PRO A 9 19.60 22.58 -3.14
CA PRO A 9 18.20 22.80 -3.48
C PRO A 9 17.44 21.53 -3.87
N TRP A 10 18.13 20.60 -4.54
CA TRP A 10 17.55 19.30 -4.89
C TRP A 10 17.29 18.38 -3.70
N ALA A 11 18.16 18.37 -2.68
CA ALA A 11 17.95 17.54 -1.49
C ALA A 11 16.72 18.02 -0.73
N PHE A 12 16.57 19.34 -0.59
CA PHE A 12 15.35 19.92 -0.02
C PHE A 12 14.12 19.59 -0.85
N ALA A 13 14.17 19.75 -2.19
CA ALA A 13 13.05 19.46 -3.07
C ALA A 13 12.61 17.98 -3.01
N PHE A 14 13.55 17.04 -3.08
CA PHE A 14 13.23 15.61 -2.96
C PHE A 14 12.78 15.24 -1.55
N GLY A 15 13.37 15.81 -0.50
CA GLY A 15 12.91 15.55 0.87
C GLY A 15 11.50 16.11 1.13
N LEU A 16 11.16 17.28 0.58
CA LEU A 16 9.81 17.85 0.64
C LEU A 16 8.81 17.02 -0.16
N LEU A 17 9.16 16.61 -1.38
CA LEU A 17 8.32 15.72 -2.18
C LEU A 17 8.11 14.36 -1.48
N GLY A 18 9.16 13.83 -0.85
CA GLY A 18 9.11 12.61 -0.05
C GLY A 18 8.15 12.75 1.12
N ASN A 19 8.19 13.89 1.82
CA ASN A 19 7.23 14.23 2.89
C ASN A 19 5.79 14.20 2.37
N ILE A 20 5.50 14.86 1.25
CA ILE A 20 4.15 14.92 0.68
C ILE A 20 3.65 13.51 0.32
N ILE A 21 4.45 12.73 -0.41
CA ILE A 21 4.05 11.39 -0.86
C ILE A 21 3.87 10.44 0.33
N SER A 22 4.80 10.45 1.27
CA SER A 22 4.73 9.62 2.46
C SER A 22 3.54 10.00 3.35
N PHE A 23 3.22 11.29 3.46
CA PHE A 23 2.04 11.74 4.21
C PHE A 23 0.74 11.20 3.57
N MET A 24 0.62 11.29 2.25
CA MET A 24 -0.52 10.69 1.53
C MET A 24 -0.56 9.17 1.70
N THR A 25 0.59 8.51 1.76
CA THR A 25 0.69 7.07 2.02
C THR A 25 0.22 6.71 3.43
N TYR A 26 0.56 7.51 4.45
CA TYR A 26 0.02 7.35 5.81
C TYR A 26 -1.50 7.56 5.88
N LEU A 27 -2.08 8.35 4.99
CA LEU A 27 -3.52 8.52 4.89
C LEU A 27 -4.23 7.41 4.08
N ALA A 28 -3.49 6.53 3.39
CA ALA A 28 -4.09 5.47 2.59
C ALA A 28 -5.02 4.53 3.38
N PRO A 29 -4.77 4.19 4.67
CA PRO A 29 -5.69 3.40 5.48
C PRO A 29 -6.92 4.16 6.01
N LEU A 30 -7.04 5.47 5.78
CA LEU A 30 -8.15 6.28 6.33
C LEU A 30 -9.54 5.74 5.95
N PRO A 31 -9.82 5.32 4.70
CA PRO A 31 -11.09 4.70 4.34
C PRO A 31 -11.39 3.42 5.13
N THR A 32 -10.35 2.62 5.41
CA THR A 32 -10.44 1.41 6.25
C THR A 32 -10.84 1.77 7.67
N PHE A 33 -10.18 2.76 8.28
CA PHE A 33 -10.49 3.18 9.65
C PHE A 33 -11.82 3.90 9.79
N TYR A 34 -12.25 4.62 8.75
CA TYR A 34 -13.61 5.16 8.68
C TYR A 34 -14.65 4.03 8.72
N ARG A 35 -14.42 2.94 7.96
CA ARG A 35 -15.28 1.75 7.99
C ARG A 35 -15.28 1.05 9.36
N ILE A 36 -14.13 0.94 10.02
CA ILE A 36 -14.03 0.41 11.40
C ILE A 36 -14.85 1.28 12.36
N TYR A 37 -14.72 2.60 12.26
CA TYR A 37 -15.46 3.55 13.09
C TYR A 37 -16.98 3.45 12.88
N ARG A 38 -17.44 3.35 11.64
CA ARG A 38 -18.86 3.25 11.28
C ARG A 38 -19.46 1.92 11.71
N SER A 39 -18.75 0.82 11.50
CA SER A 39 -19.22 -0.53 11.82
C SER A 39 -19.02 -0.93 13.28
N LYS A 40 -18.27 -0.14 14.06
CA LYS A 40 -17.90 -0.43 15.46
C LYS A 40 -17.23 -1.79 15.63
N SER A 41 -16.56 -2.27 14.59
CA SER A 41 -15.90 -3.56 14.53
C SER A 41 -14.67 -3.46 13.64
N THR A 42 -13.62 -4.21 13.95
CA THR A 42 -12.46 -4.30 13.07
C THR A 42 -12.70 -5.20 11.86
N GLN A 43 -13.84 -5.89 11.71
CA GLN A 43 -14.20 -6.63 10.49
C GLN A 43 -13.10 -7.57 9.92
N GLY A 44 -12.21 -8.08 10.77
CA GLY A 44 -11.06 -8.90 10.36
C GLY A 44 -9.83 -8.13 9.88
N PHE A 45 -9.87 -6.78 9.87
CA PHE A 45 -8.68 -5.93 9.72
C PHE A 45 -7.66 -6.27 10.82
N GLN A 46 -6.36 -6.22 10.48
CA GLN A 46 -5.25 -6.53 11.40
C GLN A 46 -4.57 -5.25 11.90
N SER A 47 -4.03 -5.27 13.13
CA SER A 47 -3.29 -4.13 13.69
C SER A 47 -1.79 -4.12 13.38
N VAL A 48 -1.23 -5.27 12.99
CA VAL A 48 0.22 -5.46 12.79
C VAL A 48 0.84 -4.39 11.87
N PRO A 49 0.23 -4.03 10.73
CA PRO A 49 0.72 -2.96 9.86
C PRO A 49 1.08 -1.67 10.59
N TYR A 50 0.15 -1.20 11.42
CA TYR A 50 0.23 0.10 12.09
C TYR A 50 1.24 0.08 13.23
N VAL A 51 1.32 -1.05 13.96
CA VAL A 51 2.31 -1.26 15.02
C VAL A 51 3.74 -1.33 14.46
N VAL A 52 3.92 -1.95 13.30
CA VAL A 52 5.21 -2.04 12.59
C VAL A 52 5.60 -0.69 11.98
N ALA A 53 4.64 0.04 11.39
CA ALA A 53 4.85 1.37 10.85
C ALA A 53 5.23 2.39 11.94
N LEU A 54 4.56 2.36 13.09
CA LEU A 54 4.93 3.18 14.25
C LEU A 54 6.37 2.91 14.69
N PHE A 55 6.76 1.64 14.80
CA PHE A 55 8.13 1.26 15.19
C PHE A 55 9.16 1.74 14.15
N SER A 56 8.84 1.63 12.86
CA SER A 56 9.68 2.17 11.78
C SER A 56 9.89 3.67 11.96
N ALA A 57 8.80 4.42 12.16
CA ALA A 57 8.84 5.86 12.29
C ALA A 57 9.67 6.31 13.51
N MET A 58 9.52 5.62 14.65
CA MET A 58 10.35 5.89 15.84
C MET A 58 11.84 5.62 15.60
N LEU A 59 12.20 4.54 14.91
CA LEU A 59 13.59 4.24 14.55
C LEU A 59 14.19 5.33 13.66
N TRP A 60 13.45 5.77 12.64
CA TRP A 60 13.89 6.81 11.72
C TRP A 60 14.02 8.18 12.39
N ILE A 61 13.13 8.53 13.33
CA ILE A 61 13.28 9.73 14.17
C ILE A 61 14.56 9.63 14.99
N TYR A 62 14.78 8.51 15.69
CA TYR A 62 15.98 8.34 16.50
C TYR A 62 17.25 8.42 15.66
N TYR A 63 17.24 7.82 14.47
CA TYR A 63 18.34 7.90 13.51
C TYR A 63 18.63 9.33 13.08
N ALA A 64 17.60 10.07 12.67
CA ALA A 64 17.74 11.44 12.17
C ALA A 64 18.25 12.40 13.26
N LEU A 65 17.77 12.26 14.50
CA LEU A 65 18.25 13.04 15.66
C LEU A 65 19.73 12.80 15.96
N LEU A 66 20.22 11.56 15.81
CA LEU A 66 21.63 11.26 16.05
C LEU A 66 22.57 11.69 14.93
N LYS A 67 22.12 11.63 13.67
CA LYS A 67 22.98 11.86 12.51
C LYS A 67 23.37 13.33 12.35
N SER A 68 22.38 14.24 12.30
CA SER A 68 22.57 15.70 12.11
C SER A 68 21.24 16.48 12.20
N ASP A 69 20.27 16.00 12.98
CA ASP A 69 18.92 16.58 13.04
C ASP A 69 18.29 16.78 11.64
N GLU A 70 18.27 15.71 10.83
CA GLU A 70 17.73 15.74 9.47
C GLU A 70 16.21 16.05 9.48
N LEU A 71 15.87 17.34 9.44
CA LEU A 71 14.52 17.84 9.68
C LEU A 71 13.46 17.20 8.77
N LEU A 72 13.78 16.93 7.51
CA LEU A 72 12.83 16.32 6.56
C LEU A 72 12.52 14.85 6.88
N LEU A 73 13.48 14.12 7.46
CA LEU A 73 13.24 12.77 8.00
C LEU A 73 12.45 12.84 9.31
N ILE A 74 12.79 13.78 10.19
CA ILE A 74 12.11 13.93 11.49
C ILE A 74 10.65 14.29 11.29
N THR A 75 10.36 15.28 10.44
CA THR A 75 8.99 15.80 10.20
C THR A 75 8.06 14.71 9.69
N ILE A 76 8.43 13.99 8.63
CA ILE A 76 7.55 12.96 8.07
C ILE A 76 7.33 11.79 9.03
N ASN A 77 8.37 11.33 9.71
CA ASN A 77 8.24 10.21 10.64
C ASN A 77 7.51 10.64 11.91
N SER A 78 7.61 11.90 12.33
CA SER A 78 6.80 12.44 13.42
C SER A 78 5.31 12.47 13.05
N ALA A 79 4.97 12.90 11.83
CA ALA A 79 3.60 12.80 11.32
C ALA A 79 3.14 11.34 11.28
N GLY A 80 4.00 10.42 10.81
CA GLY A 80 3.76 8.98 10.84
C GLY A 80 3.46 8.45 12.24
N CYS A 81 4.28 8.80 13.25
CA CYS A 81 4.04 8.42 14.63
C CYS A 81 2.65 8.86 15.12
N VAL A 82 2.24 10.10 14.83
CA VAL A 82 0.91 10.61 15.21
C VAL A 82 -0.21 9.83 14.51
N ILE A 83 -0.13 9.67 13.19
CA ILE A 83 -1.17 9.00 12.40
C ILE A 83 -1.29 7.52 12.79
N GLU A 84 -0.18 6.80 12.89
CA GLU A 84 -0.18 5.39 13.25
C GLU A 84 -0.68 5.17 14.69
N THR A 85 -0.35 6.09 15.61
CA THR A 85 -0.90 6.04 16.98
C THR A 85 -2.41 6.20 16.97
N ILE A 86 -2.96 7.12 16.17
CA ILE A 86 -4.42 7.30 16.01
C ILE A 86 -5.06 6.01 15.49
N TYR A 87 -4.49 5.39 14.45
CA TYR A 87 -4.97 4.13 13.91
C TYR A 87 -4.94 2.99 14.94
N ILE A 88 -3.87 2.87 15.71
CA ILE A 88 -3.76 1.86 16.77
C ILE A 88 -4.81 2.09 17.85
N ILE A 89 -5.04 3.34 18.28
CA ILE A 89 -6.07 3.68 19.27
C ILE A 89 -7.47 3.32 18.75
N MET A 90 -7.78 3.68 17.50
CA MET A 90 -9.05 3.33 16.87
C MET A 90 -9.23 1.80 16.79
N TYR A 91 -8.18 1.08 16.39
CA TYR A 91 -8.20 -0.38 16.34
C TYR A 91 -8.48 -0.98 17.73
N LEU A 92 -7.72 -0.57 18.74
CA LEU A 92 -7.89 -1.04 20.13
C LEU A 92 -9.25 -0.68 20.72
N THR A 93 -9.90 0.37 20.22
CA THR A 93 -11.26 0.74 20.65
C THR A 93 -12.29 -0.28 20.16
N TYR A 94 -12.22 -0.68 18.89
CA TYR A 94 -13.27 -1.46 18.22
C TYR A 94 -12.96 -2.96 18.02
N ALA A 95 -11.73 -3.40 18.29
CA ALA A 95 -11.33 -4.80 18.13
C ALA A 95 -11.98 -5.75 19.16
N PRO A 96 -12.16 -7.04 18.85
CA PRO A 96 -12.55 -8.03 19.85
C PRO A 96 -11.45 -8.22 20.91
N LYS A 97 -11.81 -8.68 22.11
CA LYS A 97 -10.89 -8.79 23.28
C LYS A 97 -9.57 -9.50 22.95
N GLN A 98 -9.61 -10.61 22.23
CA GLN A 98 -8.41 -11.36 21.85
C GLN A 98 -7.49 -10.54 20.93
N ALA A 99 -8.05 -9.87 19.93
CA ALA A 99 -7.30 -9.00 19.03
C ALA A 99 -6.73 -7.78 19.77
N LYS A 100 -7.48 -7.15 20.69
CA LYS A 100 -6.96 -6.07 21.55
C LYS A 100 -5.75 -6.51 22.35
N LEU A 101 -5.84 -7.67 23.00
CA LEU A 101 -4.73 -8.21 23.80
C LEU A 101 -3.51 -8.52 22.93
N PHE A 102 -3.73 -9.12 21.76
CA PHE A 102 -2.66 -9.35 20.79
C PHE A 102 -2.00 -8.04 20.36
N THR A 103 -2.78 -7.04 19.94
CA THR A 103 -2.28 -5.72 19.54
C THR A 103 -1.51 -5.04 20.67
N ALA A 104 -2.02 -5.05 21.90
CA ALA A 104 -1.33 -4.48 23.06
C ALA A 104 -0.01 -5.20 23.34
N LYS A 105 0.03 -6.54 23.24
CA LYS A 105 1.25 -7.33 23.41
C LYS A 105 2.31 -6.97 22.38
N ILE A 106 1.97 -6.94 21.09
CA ILE A 106 2.94 -6.59 20.04
C ILE A 106 3.37 -5.13 20.12
N LEU A 107 2.48 -4.22 20.52
CA LEU A 107 2.80 -2.81 20.73
C LEU A 107 3.81 -2.66 21.85
N LEU A 108 3.55 -3.22 23.04
CA LEU A 108 4.47 -3.18 24.16
C LEU A 108 5.80 -3.87 23.85
N LEU A 109 5.76 -5.06 23.25
CA LEU A 109 6.97 -5.82 22.92
C LEU A 109 7.84 -5.06 21.92
N LEU A 110 7.29 -4.63 20.79
CA LEU A 110 8.06 -4.03 19.70
C LEU A 110 8.37 -2.56 19.97
N ASN A 111 7.34 -1.74 20.26
CA ASN A 111 7.48 -0.29 20.33
C ASN A 111 8.04 0.21 21.67
N VAL A 112 7.90 -0.57 22.75
CA VAL A 112 8.49 -0.21 24.05
C VAL A 112 9.71 -1.08 24.34
N GLY A 113 9.55 -2.41 24.30
CA GLY A 113 10.60 -3.36 24.65
C GLY A 113 11.79 -3.32 23.68
N VAL A 114 11.58 -3.68 22.41
CA VAL A 114 12.64 -3.74 21.40
C VAL A 114 13.21 -2.35 21.13
N PHE A 115 12.36 -1.33 20.99
CA PHE A 115 12.83 0.05 20.78
C PHE A 115 13.67 0.54 21.97
N GLY A 116 13.19 0.33 23.20
CA GLY A 116 13.90 0.69 24.42
C GLY A 116 15.22 -0.07 24.58
N LEU A 117 15.28 -1.34 24.17
CA LEU A 117 16.52 -2.11 24.15
C LEU A 117 17.51 -1.57 23.12
N ILE A 118 17.06 -1.24 21.90
CA ILE A 118 17.91 -0.61 20.88
C ILE A 118 18.47 0.72 21.40
N LEU A 119 17.62 1.54 22.01
CA LEU A 119 18.01 2.81 22.60
C LEU A 119 19.05 2.60 23.71
N LEU A 120 18.79 1.71 24.67
CA LEU A 120 19.70 1.40 25.77
C LEU A 120 21.07 0.89 25.26
N LEU A 121 21.07 -0.10 24.36
CA LEU A 121 22.30 -0.68 23.82
C LEU A 121 23.10 0.34 23.01
N THR A 122 22.45 1.18 22.21
CA THR A 122 23.14 2.23 21.44
C THR A 122 23.68 3.34 22.33
N LEU A 123 23.03 3.66 23.45
CA LEU A 123 23.55 4.60 24.44
C LEU A 123 24.75 4.05 25.21
N LEU A 124 24.71 2.78 25.63
CA LEU A 124 25.74 2.15 26.46
C LEU A 124 26.98 1.69 25.66
N LEU A 125 26.78 1.14 24.46
CA LEU A 125 27.84 0.46 23.70
C LEU A 125 28.50 1.33 22.62
N ALA A 126 27.91 2.48 22.28
CA ALA A 126 28.41 3.34 21.22
C ALA A 126 28.30 4.84 21.56
N GLY A 127 29.29 5.60 21.11
CA GLY A 127 29.30 7.07 21.18
C GLY A 127 29.60 7.69 19.82
N GLY A 128 29.13 8.92 19.61
CA GLY A 128 29.35 9.70 18.39
C GLY A 128 28.94 8.96 17.12
N GLU A 129 29.79 9.01 16.09
CA GLU A 129 29.52 8.43 14.76
C GLU A 129 29.26 6.92 14.78
N LYS A 130 29.90 6.17 15.69
CA LYS A 130 29.67 4.71 15.81
C LYS A 130 28.20 4.42 16.14
N ARG A 131 27.57 5.28 16.95
CA ARG A 131 26.16 5.15 17.31
C ARG A 131 25.26 5.34 16.09
N VAL A 132 25.56 6.34 15.27
CA VAL A 132 24.85 6.63 14.00
C VAL A 132 24.98 5.45 13.04
N VAL A 133 26.19 4.88 12.90
CA VAL A 133 26.45 3.71 12.04
C VAL A 133 25.67 2.48 12.50
N MET A 134 25.68 2.16 13.79
CA MET A 134 24.94 1.03 14.34
C MET A 134 23.44 1.19 14.13
N LEU A 135 22.89 2.35 14.48
CA LEU A 135 21.45 2.60 14.34
C LEU A 135 21.03 2.67 12.87
N GLY A 136 21.87 3.20 11.98
CA GLY A 136 21.63 3.20 10.54
C GLY A 136 21.45 1.77 10.00
N TRP A 137 22.29 0.83 10.42
CA TRP A 137 22.15 -0.57 10.03
C TRP A 137 20.90 -1.24 10.62
N VAL A 138 20.52 -0.89 11.85
CA VAL A 138 19.23 -1.33 12.43
C VAL A 138 18.06 -0.81 11.60
N CYS A 139 18.07 0.46 11.20
CA CYS A 139 17.04 1.05 10.34
C CYS A 139 16.97 0.36 8.97
N VAL A 140 18.12 0.09 8.35
CA VAL A 140 18.18 -0.66 7.08
C VAL A 140 17.60 -2.06 7.26
N GLY A 141 18.08 -2.82 8.25
CA GLY A 141 17.63 -4.19 8.49
C GLY A 141 16.12 -4.28 8.75
N PHE A 142 15.58 -3.37 9.55
CA PHE A 142 14.14 -3.28 9.78
C PHE A 142 13.37 -2.86 8.52
N SER A 143 13.88 -1.90 7.76
CA SER A 143 13.26 -1.48 6.49
C SER A 143 13.27 -2.59 5.44
N VAL A 144 14.27 -3.49 5.45
CA VAL A 144 14.26 -4.67 4.59
C VAL A 144 13.23 -5.69 5.07
N SER A 145 13.08 -5.89 6.38
CA SER A 145 12.17 -6.90 6.92
C SER A 145 10.70 -6.59 6.62
N VAL A 146 10.32 -5.31 6.48
CA VAL A 146 8.94 -4.95 6.09
C VAL A 146 8.58 -5.36 4.67
N PHE A 147 9.55 -5.64 3.79
CA PHE A 147 9.29 -6.14 2.43
C PHE A 147 8.74 -7.59 2.41
N VAL A 148 8.74 -8.30 3.54
CA VAL A 148 8.04 -9.60 3.67
C VAL A 148 6.56 -9.47 3.28
N ALA A 149 5.95 -8.31 3.57
CA ALA A 149 4.56 -8.06 3.20
C ALA A 149 4.34 -8.00 1.68
N PRO A 150 4.97 -7.07 0.94
CA PRO A 150 4.97 -7.05 -0.53
C PRO A 150 5.34 -8.38 -1.19
N LEU A 151 6.36 -9.09 -0.69
CA LEU A 151 6.80 -10.37 -1.27
C LEU A 151 5.69 -11.42 -1.24
N SER A 152 4.96 -11.49 -0.14
CA SER A 152 3.88 -12.45 0.01
C SER A 152 2.65 -12.09 -0.83
N VAL A 153 2.41 -10.81 -1.08
CA VAL A 153 1.37 -10.33 -2.01
C VAL A 153 1.74 -10.69 -3.44
N ILE A 154 2.99 -10.50 -3.83
CA ILE A 154 3.52 -10.95 -5.12
C ILE A 154 3.28 -12.45 -5.29
N ARG A 155 3.64 -13.27 -4.28
CA ARG A 155 3.39 -14.71 -4.30
C ARG A 155 1.89 -15.03 -4.45
N LEU A 156 1.03 -14.30 -3.76
CA LEU A 156 -0.42 -14.46 -3.85
C LEU A 156 -0.92 -14.17 -5.27
N VAL A 157 -0.55 -13.02 -5.86
CA VAL A 157 -0.95 -12.64 -7.23
C VAL A 157 -0.51 -13.69 -8.25
N VAL A 158 0.72 -14.20 -8.15
CA VAL A 158 1.21 -15.25 -9.07
C VAL A 158 0.42 -16.55 -8.91
N ARG A 159 0.08 -16.94 -7.67
CA ARG A 159 -0.66 -18.19 -7.39
C ARG A 159 -2.13 -18.10 -7.79
N THR A 160 -2.78 -16.96 -7.56
CA THR A 160 -4.22 -16.76 -7.84
C THR A 160 -4.50 -16.18 -9.22
N ARG A 161 -3.46 -15.63 -9.89
CA ARG A 161 -3.60 -14.83 -11.12
C ARG A 161 -4.59 -13.67 -10.96
N SER A 162 -4.71 -13.13 -9.75
CA SER A 162 -5.63 -12.03 -9.44
C SER A 162 -4.86 -10.90 -8.75
N VAL A 163 -5.09 -9.68 -9.23
CA VAL A 163 -4.52 -8.44 -8.69
C VAL A 163 -5.47 -7.77 -7.68
N GLU A 164 -6.51 -8.46 -7.22
CA GLU A 164 -7.49 -7.93 -6.25
C GLU A 164 -6.80 -7.27 -5.06
N PHE A 165 -5.77 -7.92 -4.54
CA PHE A 165 -5.01 -7.45 -3.39
C PHE A 165 -3.92 -6.44 -3.78
N MET A 166 -3.58 -6.23 -5.05
CA MET A 166 -2.49 -5.33 -5.43
C MET A 166 -3.03 -4.11 -6.19
N PRO A 167 -3.52 -3.07 -5.48
CA PRO A 167 -4.03 -1.87 -6.15
C PRO A 167 -2.88 -1.11 -6.83
N PHE A 168 -3.02 -0.88 -8.14
CA PHE A 168 -2.00 -0.23 -8.97
C PHE A 168 -1.56 1.13 -8.43
N SER A 169 -2.51 1.98 -8.01
CA SER A 169 -2.22 3.33 -7.50
C SER A 169 -1.30 3.29 -6.28
N LEU A 170 -1.50 2.33 -5.36
CA LEU A 170 -0.66 2.18 -4.18
C LEU A 170 0.75 1.70 -4.56
N SER A 171 0.86 0.71 -5.45
CA SER A 171 2.15 0.25 -5.96
C SER A 171 2.92 1.37 -6.69
N LEU A 172 2.24 2.19 -7.49
CA LEU A 172 2.83 3.34 -8.16
C LEU A 172 3.31 4.39 -7.14
N SER A 173 2.45 4.79 -6.19
CA SER A 173 2.80 5.76 -5.16
C SER A 173 3.99 5.30 -4.32
N LEU A 174 4.05 4.02 -3.93
CA LEU A 174 5.18 3.45 -3.20
C LEU A 174 6.46 3.41 -4.04
N THR A 175 6.35 3.13 -5.34
CA THR A 175 7.51 3.17 -6.25
C THR A 175 8.07 4.59 -6.36
N VAL A 176 7.20 5.58 -6.58
CA VAL A 176 7.62 6.99 -6.66
C VAL A 176 8.20 7.45 -5.33
N SER A 177 7.58 7.08 -4.21
CA SER A 177 8.13 7.32 -2.86
C SER A 177 9.54 6.76 -2.72
N ALA A 178 9.76 5.51 -3.15
CA ALA A 178 11.07 4.87 -3.07
C ALA A 178 12.12 5.61 -3.92
N VAL A 179 11.78 6.02 -5.14
CA VAL A 179 12.68 6.83 -5.98
C VAL A 179 13.03 8.15 -5.30
N VAL A 180 12.04 8.87 -4.77
CA VAL A 180 12.23 10.18 -4.14
C VAL A 180 13.09 10.08 -2.89
N TRP A 181 12.84 9.11 -2.01
CA TRP A 181 13.65 8.91 -0.81
C TRP A 181 15.05 8.35 -1.11
N PHE A 182 15.19 7.53 -2.16
CA PHE A 182 16.50 7.13 -2.67
C PHE A 182 17.31 8.35 -3.13
N LEU A 183 16.74 9.21 -3.96
CA LEU A 183 17.39 10.43 -4.45
C LEU A 183 17.73 11.37 -3.30
N TYR A 184 16.82 11.57 -2.35
CA TYR A 184 17.10 12.33 -1.14
C TYR A 184 18.31 11.76 -0.39
N GLY A 185 18.30 10.46 -0.07
CA GLY A 185 19.41 9.77 0.61
C GLY A 185 20.73 9.87 -0.15
N LEU A 186 20.71 9.73 -1.48
CA LEU A 186 21.89 9.88 -2.33
C LEU A 186 22.48 11.29 -2.24
N LEU A 187 21.62 12.33 -2.28
CA LEU A 187 22.03 13.73 -2.26
C LEU A 187 22.58 14.17 -0.89
N ILE A 188 22.02 13.65 0.21
CA ILE A 188 22.57 13.87 1.56
C ILE A 188 23.70 12.90 1.91
N LYS A 189 24.19 12.11 0.94
CA LYS A 189 25.23 11.09 1.11
C LYS A 189 24.92 10.09 2.24
N ASP A 190 23.64 9.79 2.43
CA ASP A 190 23.12 8.85 3.40
C ASP A 190 22.75 7.51 2.75
N LYS A 191 23.72 6.59 2.78
CA LYS A 191 23.51 5.21 2.33
C LYS A 191 22.42 4.47 3.10
N TYR A 192 22.17 4.81 4.36
CA TYR A 192 21.18 4.11 5.18
C TYR A 192 19.76 4.43 4.73
N VAL A 193 19.52 5.67 4.30
CA VAL A 193 18.27 6.07 3.64
C VAL A 193 18.19 5.50 2.22
N ALA A 194 19.29 5.54 1.46
CA ALA A 194 19.27 5.10 0.06
C ALA A 194 19.03 3.58 -0.12
N LEU A 195 19.71 2.74 0.66
CA LEU A 195 19.69 1.28 0.48
C LEU A 195 18.30 0.62 0.50
N PRO A 196 17.45 0.82 1.53
CA PRO A 196 16.13 0.19 1.57
C PRO A 196 15.21 0.70 0.45
N ASN A 197 15.41 1.95 0.00
CA ASN A 197 14.64 2.51 -1.10
C ASN A 197 14.99 1.92 -2.47
N ILE A 198 16.22 1.43 -2.68
CA ILE A 198 16.56 0.64 -3.87
C ILE A 198 15.71 -0.64 -3.93
N LEU A 199 15.59 -1.33 -2.79
CA LEU A 199 14.75 -2.52 -2.70
C LEU A 199 13.27 -2.18 -2.87
N GLY A 200 12.80 -1.08 -2.25
CA GLY A 200 11.43 -0.59 -2.42
C GLY A 200 11.10 -0.31 -3.89
N PHE A 201 12.02 0.30 -4.63
CA PHE A 201 11.88 0.51 -6.07
C PHE A 201 11.78 -0.81 -6.84
N ALA A 202 12.67 -1.78 -6.55
CA ALA A 202 12.65 -3.09 -7.20
C ALA A 202 11.31 -3.83 -6.96
N PHE A 203 10.83 -3.86 -5.71
CA PHE A 203 9.53 -4.44 -5.40
C PHE A 203 8.38 -3.70 -6.11
N GLY A 204 8.41 -2.37 -6.13
CA GLY A 204 7.40 -1.56 -6.81
C GLY A 204 7.32 -1.85 -8.32
N VAL A 205 8.47 -1.94 -9.00
CA VAL A 205 8.54 -2.31 -10.42
C VAL A 205 7.98 -3.71 -10.65
N ILE A 206 8.36 -4.69 -9.82
CA ILE A 206 7.82 -6.05 -9.91
C ILE A 206 6.30 -6.06 -9.72
N GLN A 207 5.77 -5.31 -8.74
CA GLN A 207 4.33 -5.20 -8.49
C GLN A 207 3.59 -4.61 -9.69
N MET A 208 4.08 -3.51 -10.26
CA MET A 208 3.46 -2.90 -11.44
C MET A 208 3.52 -3.80 -12.68
N GLY A 209 4.63 -4.53 -12.87
CA GLY A 209 4.76 -5.52 -13.94
C GLY A 209 3.77 -6.68 -13.79
N LEU A 210 3.66 -7.25 -12.59
CA LEU A 210 2.67 -8.30 -12.30
C LEU A 210 1.23 -7.79 -12.44
N TYR A 211 0.97 -6.55 -12.04
CA TYR A 211 -0.34 -5.92 -12.25
C TYR A 211 -0.69 -5.91 -13.74
N ALA A 212 0.21 -5.44 -14.61
CA ALA A 212 -0.03 -5.40 -16.05
C ALA A 212 -0.22 -6.79 -16.68
N LEU A 213 0.45 -7.82 -16.16
CA LEU A 213 0.32 -9.20 -16.65
C LEU A 213 -0.98 -9.88 -16.20
N TYR A 214 -1.50 -9.56 -15.02
CA TYR A 214 -2.64 -10.26 -14.40
C TYR A 214 -3.92 -9.43 -14.29
N CYS A 215 -3.93 -8.14 -14.66
CA CYS A 215 -5.12 -7.28 -14.55
C CYS A 215 -6.31 -7.79 -15.39
N ASN A 216 -6.05 -8.47 -16.50
CA ASN A 216 -7.05 -9.06 -17.39
C ASN A 216 -7.02 -10.60 -17.39
N ALA A 217 -6.29 -11.22 -16.46
CA ALA A 217 -6.18 -12.67 -16.40
C ALA A 217 -7.42 -13.29 -15.73
N THR A 218 -7.82 -14.48 -16.19
CA THR A 218 -8.86 -15.27 -15.52
C THR A 218 -8.33 -15.76 -14.17
N PRO A 219 -8.97 -15.42 -13.03
CA PRO A 219 -8.53 -15.84 -11.72
C PRO A 219 -8.52 -17.37 -11.59
N ARG A 220 -7.49 -17.92 -10.95
CA ARG A 220 -7.41 -19.33 -10.59
C ARG A 220 -7.67 -19.48 -9.09
N GLN A 221 -8.52 -20.44 -8.71
CA GLN A 221 -8.61 -20.83 -7.30
C GLN A 221 -7.24 -21.35 -6.86
N ALA A 222 -6.67 -20.75 -5.82
CA ALA A 222 -5.46 -21.27 -5.21
C ALA A 222 -5.74 -22.73 -4.81
N PRO A 223 -4.85 -23.70 -5.13
CA PRO A 223 -5.00 -25.05 -4.63
C PRO A 223 -5.12 -24.96 -3.11
N LYS A 224 -6.20 -25.53 -2.54
CA LYS A 224 -6.28 -25.78 -1.10
C LYS A 224 -4.99 -26.53 -0.75
N GLU A 225 -4.20 -25.98 0.16
CA GLU A 225 -3.14 -26.78 0.78
C GLU A 225 -3.87 -27.98 1.38
N VAL A 226 -3.62 -29.16 0.80
CA VAL A 226 -4.07 -30.42 1.36
C VAL A 226 -3.41 -30.48 2.72
N ASP A 227 -4.23 -30.54 3.78
CA ASP A 227 -3.76 -30.83 5.12
C ASP A 227 -3.07 -32.20 5.05
N ASP A 228 -1.75 -32.20 4.93
CA ASP A 228 -0.93 -33.40 5.05
C ASP A 228 -0.89 -33.73 6.55
N PRO A 229 -1.46 -34.86 6.99
CA PRO A 229 -1.52 -35.20 8.41
C PRO A 229 -0.19 -35.80 8.86
N MET A 230 0.95 -35.11 8.64
CA MET A 230 2.23 -35.49 9.24
C MET A 230 3.31 -34.40 9.11
N SER A 231 3.17 -33.27 9.79
CA SER A 231 4.34 -32.47 10.19
C SER A 231 3.99 -31.55 11.37
N ASP A 232 4.05 -32.10 12.58
CA ASP A 232 4.30 -31.31 13.78
C ASP A 232 5.76 -30.84 13.72
N HIS A 233 5.99 -29.63 13.16
CA HIS A 233 7.03 -28.68 13.55
C HIS A 233 7.09 -27.49 12.57
N GLY A 234 6.81 -26.29 13.10
CA GLY A 234 7.47 -25.05 12.64
C GLY A 234 6.88 -24.30 11.45
N GLY A 235 6.12 -23.23 11.75
CA GLY A 235 6.16 -21.99 10.97
C GLY A 235 5.39 -21.96 9.65
N ALA A 236 4.07 -22.13 9.70
CA ALA A 236 3.21 -21.76 8.57
C ALA A 236 3.23 -20.23 8.37
N VAL A 237 3.92 -19.78 7.31
CA VAL A 237 3.90 -18.40 6.83
C VAL A 237 2.51 -18.12 6.26
N LYS A 238 1.59 -17.67 7.13
CA LYS A 238 0.36 -17.02 6.71
C LYS A 238 0.72 -15.79 5.88
N ALA A 239 0.03 -15.62 4.75
CA ALA A 239 0.16 -14.40 3.96
C ALA A 239 -0.02 -13.18 4.90
N PRO A 240 0.80 -12.12 4.77
CA PRO A 240 0.61 -10.87 5.46
C PRO A 240 -0.68 -10.24 4.95
N GLU A 241 -1.73 -10.46 5.72
CA GLU A 241 -3.10 -9.94 5.55
C GLU A 241 -3.19 -8.40 5.51
N HIS A 242 -2.06 -7.68 5.60
CA HIS A 242 -1.92 -6.23 5.41
C HIS A 242 -2.60 -5.76 4.12
N VAL A 243 -2.68 -6.62 3.11
CA VAL A 243 -3.13 -6.27 1.77
C VAL A 243 -4.56 -6.76 1.47
N VAL A 244 -5.09 -7.69 2.27
CA VAL A 244 -6.49 -8.20 2.20
C VAL A 244 -7.54 -7.10 2.49
N ASN A 245 -7.08 -5.94 2.93
CA ASN A 245 -7.87 -4.95 3.61
C ASN A 245 -8.02 -3.63 2.83
N ILE A 246 -7.09 -3.30 1.94
CA ILE A 246 -7.22 -2.11 1.06
C ILE A 246 -8.11 -2.44 -0.15
N SER A 247 -8.14 -3.69 -0.60
CA SER A 247 -8.93 -4.14 -1.75
C SER A 247 -10.44 -4.22 -1.51
N LYS A 248 -10.88 -4.33 -0.25
CA LYS A 248 -12.32 -4.35 0.11
C LYS A 248 -13.00 -2.97 0.06
N LEU A 249 -12.33 -1.94 -0.46
CA LEU A 249 -12.73 -0.52 -0.32
C LEU A 249 -12.87 0.27 -1.63
N SER A 250 -13.06 -0.37 -2.80
CA SER A 250 -13.55 0.33 -3.99
C SER A 250 -14.38 -0.58 -4.92
N PRO A 251 -15.57 -0.16 -5.41
CA PRO A 251 -16.68 0.43 -4.69
C PRO A 251 -17.94 -0.47 -4.78
N ALA A 252 -18.53 -0.79 -3.64
CA ALA A 252 -19.96 -1.14 -3.53
C ALA A 252 -20.67 0.07 -2.88
N ALA A 253 -20.75 1.16 -3.62
CA ALA A 253 -21.50 2.35 -3.23
C ALA A 253 -21.98 3.06 -4.50
N GLY A 254 -22.83 2.39 -5.28
CA GLY A 254 -23.78 3.09 -6.13
C GLY A 254 -24.75 3.81 -5.19
N ILE A 255 -24.55 5.11 -5.02
CA ILE A 255 -25.56 5.98 -4.43
C ILE A 255 -26.61 6.16 -5.53
N GLU A 256 -27.77 5.50 -5.37
CA GLU A 256 -28.98 5.84 -6.11
C GLU A 256 -29.38 7.27 -5.75
N LEU A 257 -29.18 8.20 -6.67
CA LEU A 257 -29.80 9.51 -6.62
C LEU A 257 -31.16 9.40 -7.29
N ASN A 258 -32.20 9.19 -6.48
CA ASN A 258 -33.59 9.29 -6.90
C ASN A 258 -33.89 10.72 -7.36
N THR A 259 -34.09 10.91 -8.65
CA THR A 259 -34.77 12.09 -9.20
C THR A 259 -36.00 11.62 -9.94
N THR A 260 -37.16 11.88 -9.35
CA THR A 260 -38.49 11.62 -9.88
C THR A 260 -38.85 12.65 -10.96
N VAL A 261 -39.02 12.19 -12.21
CA VAL A 261 -39.88 12.85 -13.21
C VAL A 261 -40.62 11.76 -13.98
N ASN A 262 -41.93 11.95 -14.15
CA ASN A 262 -42.96 10.97 -14.52
C ASN A 262 -43.04 10.58 -16.02
N ALA A 263 -43.64 9.38 -16.26
CA ALA A 263 -44.38 8.86 -17.44
C ALA A 263 -43.56 8.50 -18.73
N GLU A 264 -43.69 7.37 -19.46
CA GLU A 264 -44.68 6.29 -19.69
C GLU A 264 -43.97 5.02 -20.34
N PRO A 265 -44.63 3.86 -20.63
CA PRO A 265 -44.04 2.49 -20.67
C PRO A 265 -43.55 1.94 -22.05
N PRO A 266 -43.01 0.69 -22.16
CA PRO A 266 -41.84 0.38 -23.00
C PRO A 266 -42.14 -0.26 -24.38
N LEU A 267 -41.23 -0.04 -25.33
CA LEU A 267 -41.15 -0.80 -26.58
C LEU A 267 -39.88 -1.67 -26.65
N LYS A 268 -40.10 -2.95 -26.95
CA LYS A 268 -39.09 -3.99 -27.18
C LYS A 268 -38.38 -3.77 -28.52
N SER A 269 -37.05 -3.94 -28.56
CA SER A 269 -36.30 -4.37 -29.75
C SER A 269 -34.98 -4.99 -29.28
N LEU A 270 -34.86 -6.32 -29.26
CA LEU A 270 -34.24 -7.14 -30.32
C LEU A 270 -32.86 -6.65 -30.75
N GLY A 271 -31.87 -7.51 -30.50
CA GLY A 271 -30.47 -7.31 -30.83
C GLY A 271 -30.20 -7.31 -32.33
N VAL A 272 -29.13 -6.62 -32.70
CA VAL A 272 -28.55 -6.65 -34.04
C VAL A 272 -27.10 -7.08 -33.90
N ALA A 273 -26.81 -8.22 -34.52
CA ALA A 273 -25.51 -8.81 -34.70
C ALA A 273 -24.73 -8.09 -35.80
N CYS A 274 -23.40 -8.25 -35.73
CA CYS A 274 -22.38 -7.66 -36.58
C CYS A 274 -22.63 -7.81 -38.09
N ALA A 275 -22.33 -6.73 -38.81
CA ALA A 275 -22.25 -6.67 -40.26
C ALA A 275 -21.02 -7.43 -40.79
N ASN A 276 -21.20 -8.11 -41.92
CA ASN A 276 -20.17 -8.40 -42.91
C ASN A 276 -20.72 -8.00 -44.28
N GLU A 277 -19.95 -7.20 -45.01
CA GLU A 277 -20.14 -6.88 -46.43
C GLU A 277 -19.73 -8.06 -47.31
N GLU A 278 -20.52 -8.34 -48.35
CA GLU A 278 -19.99 -8.80 -49.65
C GLU A 278 -21.01 -8.56 -50.79
N THR A 279 -20.74 -7.48 -51.51
CA THR A 279 -20.66 -7.27 -52.97
C THR A 279 -21.48 -8.09 -54.01
N ILE A 280 -22.04 -7.30 -54.96
CA ILE A 280 -22.34 -7.53 -56.40
C ILE A 280 -23.66 -8.21 -56.82
N GLY A 281 -24.50 -7.44 -57.54
CA GLY A 281 -25.55 -7.95 -58.42
C GLY A 281 -26.34 -6.82 -59.10
N VAL A 282 -25.96 -6.47 -60.34
CA VAL A 282 -26.65 -5.53 -61.26
C VAL A 282 -27.76 -6.26 -62.03
N SER A 283 -28.96 -5.66 -62.17
CA SER A 283 -29.90 -5.71 -63.34
C SER A 283 -31.27 -5.13 -62.89
N VAL A 284 -31.69 -3.91 -63.26
CA VAL A 284 -32.36 -3.45 -64.50
C VAL A 284 -33.87 -3.81 -64.60
N ASP A 285 -34.66 -2.74 -64.80
CA ASP A 285 -36.02 -2.60 -65.38
C ASP A 285 -37.30 -3.06 -64.64
N LYS A 286 -38.18 -2.10 -64.29
CA LYS A 286 -39.28 -1.63 -65.17
C LYS A 286 -40.03 -0.43 -64.57
N ALA A 287 -40.19 0.60 -65.40
CA ALA A 287 -41.08 1.75 -65.21
C ALA A 287 -42.52 1.46 -65.69
N THR A 288 -43.38 2.47 -65.53
CA THR A 288 -44.76 2.70 -66.04
C THR A 288 -45.92 2.25 -65.14
N HIS A 289 -47.01 3.02 -64.96
CA HIS A 289 -47.44 4.28 -65.55
C HIS A 289 -48.43 5.02 -64.62
N VAL A 290 -48.45 6.34 -64.76
CA VAL A 290 -49.39 7.31 -64.17
C VAL A 290 -50.74 7.30 -64.91
N GLU A 291 -51.75 7.70 -64.15
CA GLU A 291 -53.18 7.83 -64.38
C GLU A 291 -53.60 8.97 -65.34
N GLN A 292 -54.83 8.83 -65.88
CA GLN A 292 -55.83 9.83 -66.28
C GLN A 292 -56.07 10.25 -67.75
N VAL A 293 -57.39 10.20 -68.04
CA VAL A 293 -58.23 10.73 -69.13
C VAL A 293 -58.39 9.90 -70.40
#